data_AF-A0A6P7MLT3-F1
#
_entry.id   AF-A0A6P7MLT3-F1
#
_cell.length_a   1.000
_cell.length_b   1.000
_cell.length_c   1.000
_cell.angle_alpha   90.00
_cell.angle_beta   90.00
_cell.angle_gamma   90.00
#
_symmetry.space_group_name_H-M   'P 1'
#
loop_
_entity.id
_entity.type
_entity.pdbx_description
1 polymer ?
#
loop_
_entity_poly.entity_id
_entity_poly.type
_entity_poly.pdbx_seq_one_letter_code
_entity_poly.pdbx_strand_id
1 'polypeptide(L)'
;MSFLEKPVPGRLLLDDTVPLTAVIEASQNLQSHTEYIIRVQRGVSSENSWQVIRRYSDFDVLNSSLLVCGITLPLPPKKLIGNMDREFIAERQRGLQAYLDSITQHPLLCSSHSVKKFLDPNNYSTNYTEIALQQVSMFFRSDPKWEVLEPLRDIGWRIRKKYFLIKNKEQPKEKDLLSWVDLGPDKFLSDKDLQSAMKLLTGLSTPYLYPLLFSSTSESSALLIRPFSERGSLKDHICKVKPREIYLKKYCNPKKSQGLELSHIKLYGRQILEGLKLLHDGGVFYGHLHSSNVLVDDGVCRLMDVENGMLGVPSMLRPVFTQFRKINTTESIDVFCFGHLLYEMTYGHPPDSVPVDQHPTVPYAAVVSVLQSILSKEACKSGMPRVADLIQTPLFSDIQLQHSEKLQIKVPSRLKEALKTAKESLEKKLQEEQRVLYQHRRLTRAQSHHGSEEEKKRRKILARKKSRQSTYENEEDVSVRNNNNSGSGASSPPTCPSSPTPPSTTEHAPF
;
A
#
# COMPACT_ATOMS: atom_id res chain seq x y z
N MET A 1 11.77 -19.22 -26.72
CA MET A 1 11.80 -18.46 -25.46
C MET A 1 11.71 -16.99 -25.81
N SER A 2 10.57 -16.36 -25.57
CA SER A 2 10.39 -14.92 -25.85
C SER A 2 11.18 -14.13 -24.81
N PHE A 3 12.18 -13.38 -25.25
CA PHE A 3 12.83 -12.36 -24.44
C PHE A 3 11.76 -11.34 -24.05
N LEU A 4 11.38 -11.33 -22.77
CA LEU A 4 10.65 -10.19 -22.22
C LEU A 4 11.61 -9.00 -22.28
N GLU A 5 11.32 -8.06 -23.17
CA GLU A 5 11.96 -6.75 -23.18
C GLU A 5 11.89 -6.15 -21.77
N LYS A 6 13.06 -5.79 -21.22
CA LYS A 6 13.10 -5.00 -19.98
C LYS A 6 12.40 -3.66 -20.26
N PRO A 7 11.46 -3.23 -19.41
CA PRO A 7 10.80 -1.95 -19.60
C PRO A 7 11.81 -0.81 -19.55
N VAL A 8 11.65 0.16 -20.46
CA VAL A 8 12.49 1.36 -20.58
C VAL A 8 12.60 2.07 -19.21
N PRO A 9 13.81 2.40 -18.73
CA PRO A 9 13.99 3.15 -17.50
C PRO A 9 13.24 4.49 -17.55
N GLY A 10 12.38 4.75 -16.57
CA GLY A 10 11.58 5.98 -16.48
C GLY A 10 10.09 5.86 -16.84
N ARG A 11 9.58 4.67 -17.21
CA ARG A 11 8.17 4.48 -17.56
C ARG A 11 7.28 3.74 -16.55
N LEU A 12 7.83 3.10 -15.52
CA LEU A 12 7.02 2.56 -14.42
C LEU A 12 7.11 3.51 -13.22
N LEU A 13 6.04 4.26 -12.99
CA LEU A 13 5.88 5.05 -11.76
C LEU A 13 5.81 4.07 -10.58
N LEU A 14 6.43 4.45 -9.46
CA LEU A 14 6.55 3.59 -8.28
C LEU A 14 5.26 3.62 -7.47
N ASP A 15 4.72 2.46 -7.11
CA ASP A 15 3.66 2.37 -6.10
C ASP A 15 4.27 2.33 -4.68
N ASP A 16 4.14 3.45 -3.97
CA ASP A 16 4.64 3.62 -2.61
C ASP A 16 3.85 2.81 -1.57
N THR A 17 2.62 2.37 -1.89
CA THR A 17 1.77 1.58 -0.99
C THR A 17 2.13 0.10 -0.97
N VAL A 18 2.88 -0.39 -1.96
CA VAL A 18 3.34 -1.78 -1.96
C VAL A 18 4.27 -1.99 -0.75
N PRO A 19 3.97 -2.98 0.12
CA PRO A 19 4.73 -3.19 1.35
C PRO A 19 6.16 -3.62 1.03
N LEU A 20 7.09 -3.19 1.89
CA LEU A 20 8.46 -3.67 1.90
C LEU A 20 8.64 -4.61 3.09
N THR A 21 9.15 -5.81 2.85
CA THR A 21 9.64 -6.71 3.91
C THR A 21 11.15 -6.65 3.96
N ALA A 22 11.75 -6.76 5.14
CA ALA A 22 13.18 -6.65 5.33
C ALA A 22 13.70 -7.76 6.27
N VAL A 23 14.74 -8.46 5.84
CA VAL A 23 15.37 -9.56 6.60
C VAL A 23 16.88 -9.37 6.61
N ILE A 24 17.50 -9.40 7.80
CA ILE A 24 18.96 -9.38 7.93
C ILE A 24 19.47 -10.79 7.61
N GLU A 25 20.14 -10.95 6.48
CA GLU A 25 20.67 -12.24 6.01
C GLU A 25 22.04 -12.55 6.61
N ALA A 26 22.86 -11.51 6.82
CA ALA A 26 24.22 -11.64 7.33
C ALA A 26 24.70 -10.34 7.99
N SER A 27 25.81 -10.45 8.70
CA SER A 27 26.58 -9.31 9.19
C SER A 27 28.06 -9.48 8.81
N GLN A 28 28.74 -8.39 8.48
CA GLN A 28 30.17 -8.37 8.23
C GLN A 28 30.86 -7.39 9.18
N ASN A 29 32.02 -7.77 9.68
CA ASN A 29 32.84 -6.93 10.54
C ASN A 29 33.90 -6.22 9.70
N LEU A 30 33.82 -4.90 9.64
CA LEU A 30 34.87 -4.04 9.15
C LEU A 30 35.73 -3.56 10.33
N GLN A 31 36.92 -3.03 10.05
CA GLN A 31 37.88 -2.62 11.08
C GLN A 31 37.30 -1.60 12.09
N SER A 32 36.35 -0.77 11.68
CA SER A 32 35.77 0.30 12.51
C SER A 32 34.32 0.06 12.94
N HIS A 33 33.57 -0.82 12.27
CA HIS A 33 32.16 -1.06 12.56
C HIS A 33 31.65 -2.39 11.99
N THR A 34 30.51 -2.86 12.51
CA THR A 34 29.76 -3.97 11.93
C THR A 34 28.69 -3.44 10.98
N GLU A 35 28.60 -4.05 9.80
CA GLU A 35 27.54 -3.82 8.82
C GLU A 35 26.61 -5.03 8.75
N TYR A 36 25.33 -4.75 8.49
CA TYR A 36 24.26 -5.72 8.36
C TYR A 36 23.76 -5.70 6.91
N ILE A 37 23.74 -6.88 6.29
CA ILE A 37 23.24 -7.08 4.94
C ILE A 37 21.75 -7.41 5.05
N ILE A 38 20.91 -6.46 4.65
CA ILE A 38 19.46 -6.54 4.74
C ILE A 38 18.92 -6.84 3.34
N ARG A 39 18.26 -7.98 3.17
CA ARG A 39 17.46 -8.24 2.00
C ARG A 39 16.10 -7.57 2.14
N VAL A 40 15.78 -6.72 1.18
CA VAL A 40 14.50 -6.03 1.08
C VAL A 40 13.73 -6.60 -0.10
N GLN A 41 12.44 -6.84 0.09
CA GLN A 41 11.54 -7.30 -0.96
C GLN A 41 10.32 -6.39 -1.03
N ARG A 42 9.92 -6.01 -2.25
CA ARG A 42 8.72 -5.22 -2.51
C ARG A 42 7.58 -6.11 -3.01
N GLY A 43 6.52 -6.18 -2.22
CA GLY A 43 5.37 -7.04 -2.52
C GLY A 43 5.73 -8.53 -2.46
N VAL A 44 5.00 -9.35 -3.20
CA VAL A 44 5.10 -10.82 -3.10
C VAL A 44 6.06 -11.47 -4.10
N SER A 45 6.57 -10.72 -5.07
CA SER A 45 7.51 -11.27 -6.04
C SER A 45 8.92 -11.33 -5.44
N SER A 46 9.49 -12.54 -5.35
CA SER A 46 10.87 -12.73 -4.88
C SER A 46 11.90 -12.11 -5.81
N GLU A 47 11.57 -11.93 -7.09
CA GLU A 47 12.42 -11.25 -8.07
C GLU A 47 12.49 -9.74 -7.83
N ASN A 48 11.48 -9.17 -7.15
CA ASN A 48 11.47 -7.76 -6.75
C ASN A 48 12.13 -7.58 -5.38
N SER A 49 13.39 -8.02 -5.27
CA SER A 49 14.20 -7.91 -4.07
C SER A 49 15.61 -7.41 -4.37
N TRP A 50 16.21 -6.75 -3.38
CA TRP A 50 17.57 -6.20 -3.43
C TRP A 50 18.18 -6.25 -2.03
N GLN A 51 19.49 -6.00 -1.94
CA GLN A 51 20.17 -5.87 -0.65
C GLN A 51 20.50 -4.41 -0.36
N VAL A 52 20.36 -4.02 0.91
CA VAL A 52 20.90 -2.77 1.44
C VAL A 52 21.85 -3.08 2.59
N ILE A 53 22.96 -2.37 2.64
CA ILE A 53 23.96 -2.50 3.70
C ILE A 53 23.75 -1.35 4.67
N ARG A 54 23.62 -1.67 5.96
CA ARG A 54 23.40 -0.69 7.03
C ARG A 54 24.24 -1.03 8.25
N ARG A 55 24.75 -0.03 8.93
CA ARG A 55 25.40 -0.17 10.24
C ARG A 55 24.48 0.32 11.34
N TYR A 56 24.80 -0.01 12.59
CA TYR A 56 23.98 0.36 13.75
C TYR A 56 23.65 1.86 13.81
N SER A 57 24.60 2.75 13.49
CA SER A 57 24.33 4.19 13.50
C SER A 57 23.27 4.62 12.50
N ASP A 58 23.09 3.89 11.40
CA ASP A 58 22.06 4.21 10.42
C ASP A 58 20.67 3.88 10.98
N PHE A 59 20.56 2.79 11.76
CA PHE A 59 19.34 2.47 12.51
C PHE A 59 19.06 3.51 13.61
N ASP A 60 20.09 4.01 14.28
CA ASP A 60 19.97 5.06 15.30
C ASP A 60 19.45 6.38 14.69
N VAL A 61 19.96 6.77 13.51
CA VAL A 61 19.46 7.93 12.74
C VAL A 61 18.01 7.72 12.30
N LEU A 62 17.67 6.53 11.77
CA LEU A 62 16.30 6.20 11.41
C LEU A 62 15.38 6.31 12.64
N ASN A 63 15.73 5.67 13.75
CA ASN A 63 14.95 5.69 14.98
C ASN A 63 14.73 7.11 15.49
N SER A 64 15.78 7.93 15.49
CA SER A 64 15.71 9.35 15.86
C SER A 64 14.70 10.12 15.01
N SER A 65 14.66 9.87 13.70
CA SER A 65 13.68 10.48 12.79
C SER A 65 12.24 10.03 13.05
N LEU A 66 12.05 8.83 13.61
CA LEU A 66 10.75 8.24 13.91
C LEU A 66 10.22 8.63 15.30
N LEU A 67 11.04 9.20 16.20
CA LEU A 67 10.60 9.63 17.55
C LEU A 67 9.38 10.55 17.53
N VAL A 68 9.19 11.30 16.45
CA VAL A 68 8.00 12.15 16.21
C VAL A 68 6.68 11.37 16.29
N CYS A 69 6.69 10.05 16.05
CA CYS A 69 5.50 9.19 16.10
C CYS A 69 5.00 8.93 17.53
N GLY A 70 5.81 9.18 18.56
CA GLY A 70 5.45 8.94 19.96
C GLY A 70 5.30 7.47 20.35
N ILE A 71 5.83 6.55 19.55
CA ILE A 71 5.87 5.10 19.84
C ILE A 71 7.29 4.73 20.27
N THR A 72 7.40 3.88 21.31
CA THR A 72 8.67 3.29 21.71
C THR A 72 9.03 2.14 20.76
N LEU A 73 10.01 2.35 19.89
CA LEU A 73 10.50 1.32 18.99
C LEU A 73 11.60 0.48 19.67
N PRO A 74 11.68 -0.83 19.39
CA PRO A 74 12.59 -1.75 20.08
C PRO A 74 14.01 -1.70 19.49
N LEU A 75 14.65 -0.52 19.46
CA LEU A 75 16.03 -0.39 19.00
C LEU A 75 16.99 -0.97 20.07
N PRO A 76 17.87 -1.94 19.73
CA PRO A 76 18.82 -2.49 20.69
C PRO A 76 19.81 -1.42 21.19
N PRO A 77 20.31 -1.49 22.43
CA PRO A 77 21.14 -0.45 23.02
C PRO A 77 22.52 -0.31 22.36
N LYS A 78 23.09 0.90 22.49
CA LYS A 78 24.49 1.16 22.18
C LYS A 78 25.39 0.39 23.16
N LYS A 79 26.49 -0.15 22.65
CA LYS A 79 27.54 -0.80 23.46
C LYS A 79 28.87 -0.16 23.06
N LEU A 80 29.59 0.41 24.03
CA LEU A 80 30.82 1.18 23.81
C LEU A 80 32.09 0.31 23.87
N ILE A 81 32.06 -0.81 24.59
CA ILE A 81 33.18 -1.75 24.77
C ILE A 81 32.72 -3.14 24.36
N GLY A 82 33.52 -3.90 23.58
CA GLY A 82 33.12 -5.25 23.11
C GLY A 82 31.97 -5.21 22.09
N ASN A 83 31.88 -4.15 21.30
CA ASN A 83 30.87 -4.00 20.25
C ASN A 83 31.12 -4.91 19.02
N MET A 84 32.31 -5.52 18.96
CA MET A 84 32.73 -6.47 17.92
C MET A 84 32.70 -7.93 18.40
N ASP A 85 32.29 -8.19 19.65
CA ASP A 85 32.18 -9.55 20.17
C ASP A 85 31.13 -10.33 19.38
N ARG A 86 31.44 -11.58 19.01
CA ARG A 86 30.57 -12.38 18.12
C ARG A 86 29.19 -12.62 18.72
N GLU A 87 29.12 -12.93 20.01
CA GLU A 87 27.88 -13.15 20.75
C GLU A 87 27.03 -11.88 20.77
N PHE A 88 27.68 -10.74 20.98
CA PHE A 88 27.02 -9.45 21.00
C PHE A 88 26.48 -9.04 19.61
N ILE A 89 27.25 -9.27 18.55
CA ILE A 89 26.80 -9.03 17.17
C ILE A 89 25.57 -9.89 16.86
N ALA A 90 25.58 -11.17 17.25
CA ALA A 90 24.45 -12.07 17.04
C ALA A 90 23.20 -11.64 17.83
N GLU A 91 23.37 -11.19 19.09
CA GLU A 91 22.29 -10.61 19.88
C GLU A 91 21.74 -9.32 19.25
N ARG A 92 22.62 -8.40 18.87
CA ARG A 92 22.25 -7.14 18.23
C ARG A 92 21.55 -7.39 16.89
N GLN A 93 22.00 -8.36 16.09
CA GLN A 93 21.35 -8.73 14.84
C GLN A 93 19.89 -9.14 15.08
N ARG A 94 19.61 -9.96 16.09
CA ARG A 94 18.24 -10.32 16.48
C ARG A 94 17.42 -9.10 16.91
N GLY A 95 18.00 -8.21 17.71
CA GLY A 95 17.35 -6.96 18.12
C GLY A 95 17.03 -6.03 16.94
N LEU A 96 17.96 -5.89 15.99
CA LEU A 96 17.76 -5.09 14.78
C LEU A 96 16.71 -5.71 13.85
N GLN A 97 16.61 -7.05 13.77
CA GLN A 97 15.53 -7.71 13.05
C GLN A 97 14.17 -7.39 13.68
N ALA A 98 14.04 -7.50 15.00
CA ALA A 98 12.81 -7.14 15.70
C ALA A 98 12.41 -5.66 15.49
N TYR A 99 13.40 -4.77 15.42
CA TYR A 99 13.19 -3.37 15.05
C TYR A 99 12.66 -3.21 13.62
N LEU A 100 13.27 -3.89 12.64
CA LEU A 100 12.80 -3.90 11.25
C LEU A 100 11.36 -4.44 11.13
N ASP A 101 11.07 -5.54 11.82
CA ASP A 101 9.74 -6.15 11.85
C ASP A 101 8.72 -5.16 12.41
N SER A 102 9.03 -4.48 13.52
CA SER A 102 8.16 -3.48 14.13
C SER A 102 7.82 -2.32 13.18
N ILE A 103 8.82 -1.72 12.52
CA ILE A 103 8.59 -0.58 11.62
C ILE A 103 7.93 -0.97 10.29
N THR A 104 8.18 -2.18 9.79
CA THR A 104 7.60 -2.67 8.52
C THR A 104 6.19 -3.21 8.67
N GLN A 105 5.81 -3.67 9.87
CA GLN A 105 4.45 -4.13 10.18
C GLN A 105 3.53 -3.01 10.68
N HIS A 106 4.08 -1.91 11.20
CA HIS A 106 3.27 -0.79 11.66
C HIS A 106 2.59 -0.05 10.49
N PRO A 107 1.23 0.07 10.45
CA PRO A 107 0.47 0.55 9.28
C PRO A 107 0.88 1.93 8.73
N LEU A 108 1.36 2.83 9.59
CA LEU A 108 1.79 4.18 9.18
C LEU A 108 3.31 4.31 8.98
N LEU A 109 4.14 3.54 9.70
CA LEU A 109 5.59 3.72 9.65
C LEU A 109 6.17 3.06 8.39
N CYS A 110 5.61 1.92 7.97
CA CYS A 110 6.04 1.18 6.79
C CYS A 110 5.92 2.00 5.49
N SER A 111 5.01 2.98 5.46
CA SER A 111 4.80 3.91 4.35
C SER A 111 5.47 5.28 4.54
N SER A 112 6.17 5.50 5.65
CA SER A 112 6.86 6.75 5.90
C SER A 112 8.10 6.91 5.00
N HIS A 113 8.42 8.15 4.64
CA HIS A 113 9.59 8.44 3.80
C HIS A 113 10.88 7.93 4.42
N SER A 114 11.09 8.12 5.74
CA SER A 114 12.30 7.68 6.44
C SER A 114 12.51 6.16 6.35
N VAL A 115 11.46 5.37 6.55
CA VAL A 115 11.54 3.90 6.46
C VAL A 115 11.75 3.46 5.02
N LYS A 116 11.00 4.02 4.06
CA LYS A 116 11.17 3.71 2.64
C LYS A 116 12.57 4.07 2.13
N LYS A 117 13.13 5.21 2.52
CA LYS A 117 14.51 5.62 2.19
C LYS A 117 15.56 4.72 2.83
N PHE A 118 15.33 4.29 4.07
CA PHE A 118 16.24 3.36 4.74
C PHE A 118 16.31 2.00 4.02
N LEU A 119 15.18 1.50 3.51
CA LEU A 119 15.08 0.20 2.85
C LEU A 119 15.31 0.24 1.33
N ASP A 120 15.10 1.38 0.69
CA ASP A 120 15.17 1.56 -0.77
C ASP A 120 15.76 2.95 -1.12
N PRO A 121 17.04 3.18 -0.84
CA PRO A 121 17.65 4.49 -1.04
C PRO A 121 17.62 4.94 -2.52
N ASN A 122 17.65 4.00 -3.47
CA ASN A 122 17.66 4.31 -4.90
C ASN A 122 16.38 5.02 -5.34
N ASN A 123 15.22 4.61 -4.81
CA ASN A 123 13.94 5.17 -5.19
C ASN A 123 13.44 6.34 -4.32
N TYR A 124 14.09 6.58 -3.16
CA TYR A 124 13.63 7.55 -2.15
C TYR A 124 14.70 8.51 -1.63
N SER A 125 15.87 8.63 -2.28
CA SER A 125 16.88 9.63 -1.88
C SER A 125 16.60 11.04 -2.42
N THR A 126 15.71 11.17 -3.39
CA THR A 126 15.34 12.44 -4.02
C THR A 126 14.73 13.43 -3.02
N ASN A 127 15.15 14.70 -3.11
CA ASN A 127 14.55 15.79 -2.34
C ASN A 127 13.26 16.31 -3.00
N TYR A 128 12.16 15.60 -2.80
CA TYR A 128 10.87 15.97 -3.39
C TYR A 128 10.38 17.37 -2.99
N THR A 129 10.77 17.87 -1.81
CA THR A 129 10.39 19.22 -1.35
C THR A 129 11.04 20.30 -2.21
N GLU A 130 12.31 20.13 -2.56
CA GLU A 130 13.05 21.05 -3.41
C GLU A 130 12.54 21.05 -4.85
N ILE A 131 12.27 19.85 -5.41
CA ILE A 131 11.64 19.70 -6.73
C ILE A 131 10.28 20.41 -6.76
N ALA A 132 9.44 20.15 -5.76
CA ALA A 132 8.13 20.79 -5.67
C ALA A 132 8.25 22.31 -5.58
N LEU A 133 9.16 22.83 -4.74
CA LEU A 133 9.36 24.27 -4.60
C LEU A 133 9.84 24.92 -5.90
N GLN A 134 10.74 24.27 -6.64
CA GLN A 134 11.20 24.74 -7.95
C GLN A 134 10.04 24.81 -8.95
N GLN A 135 9.23 23.75 -9.07
CA GLN A 135 8.09 23.70 -9.98
C GLN A 135 7.00 24.72 -9.62
N VAL A 136 6.68 24.85 -8.34
CA VAL A 136 5.74 25.87 -7.83
C VAL A 136 6.25 27.28 -8.13
N SER A 137 7.54 27.53 -7.90
CA SER A 137 8.15 28.83 -8.19
C SER A 137 8.11 29.18 -9.68
N MET A 138 8.35 28.20 -10.57
CA MET A 138 8.21 28.40 -12.02
C MET A 138 6.77 28.74 -12.41
N PHE A 139 5.78 28.04 -11.83
CA PHE A 139 4.37 28.33 -12.06
C PHE A 139 3.98 29.74 -11.58
N PHE A 140 4.39 30.15 -10.38
CA PHE A 140 4.04 31.48 -9.84
C PHE A 140 4.73 32.63 -10.59
N ARG A 141 5.84 32.39 -11.28
CA ARG A 141 6.40 33.40 -12.21
C ARG A 141 5.48 33.68 -13.39
N SER A 142 4.71 32.67 -13.82
CA SER A 142 3.73 32.82 -14.92
C SER A 142 2.37 33.37 -14.47
N ASP A 143 2.04 33.28 -13.17
CA ASP A 143 0.81 33.81 -12.58
C ASP A 143 1.15 34.56 -11.26
N PRO A 144 1.57 35.84 -11.36
CA PRO A 144 2.22 36.57 -10.27
C PRO A 144 1.28 36.96 -9.12
N LYS A 145 -0.02 36.65 -9.21
CA LYS A 145 -1.00 36.89 -8.15
C LYS A 145 -0.81 35.96 -6.96
N TRP A 146 -0.14 34.82 -7.14
CA TRP A 146 0.10 33.86 -6.07
C TRP A 146 1.41 34.11 -5.33
N GLU A 147 1.41 33.84 -4.03
CA GLU A 147 2.58 33.93 -3.17
C GLU A 147 2.64 32.75 -2.21
N VAL A 148 3.82 32.12 -2.09
CA VAL A 148 4.06 31.07 -1.09
C VAL A 148 4.29 31.73 0.27
N LEU A 149 3.48 31.36 1.25
CA LEU A 149 3.65 31.79 2.64
C LEU A 149 4.64 30.89 3.37
N GLU A 150 4.38 29.59 3.37
CA GLU A 150 5.25 28.60 4.03
C GLU A 150 5.07 27.19 3.45
N PRO A 151 6.13 26.36 3.42
CA PRO A 151 6.00 24.94 3.15
C PRO A 151 5.37 24.21 4.35
N LEU A 152 4.32 23.43 4.12
CA LEU A 152 3.67 22.60 5.14
C LEU A 152 4.30 21.20 5.14
N ARG A 153 5.30 21.02 6.00
CA ARG A 153 6.13 19.81 6.03
C ARG A 153 5.35 18.59 6.55
N ASP A 154 5.28 17.55 5.71
CA ASP A 154 4.80 16.21 6.05
C ASP A 154 3.45 16.17 6.78
N ILE A 155 2.50 17.06 6.41
CA ILE A 155 1.14 17.09 6.96
C ILE A 155 0.25 15.93 6.46
N GLY A 156 0.70 15.22 5.42
CA GLY A 156 0.04 14.07 4.80
C GLY A 156 0.95 12.85 4.70
N TRP A 157 0.37 11.70 4.35
CA TRP A 157 1.08 10.41 4.32
C TRP A 157 1.83 10.11 3.02
N ARG A 158 1.45 10.75 1.91
CA ARG A 158 2.03 10.47 0.58
C ARG A 158 3.42 11.09 0.45
N ILE A 159 4.41 10.26 0.16
CA ILE A 159 5.83 10.68 0.04
C ILE A 159 6.00 11.73 -1.07
N ARG A 160 5.39 11.47 -2.23
CA ARG A 160 5.48 12.27 -3.46
C ARG A 160 4.38 13.33 -3.58
N LYS A 161 3.81 13.76 -2.45
CA LYS A 161 2.87 14.88 -2.38
C LYS A 161 3.39 15.92 -1.39
N LYS A 162 3.60 17.15 -1.85
CA LYS A 162 4.12 18.27 -1.05
C LYS A 162 3.10 19.38 -0.97
N TYR A 163 3.12 20.08 0.16
CA TYR A 163 2.08 21.03 0.52
C TYR A 163 2.69 22.38 0.82
N PHE A 164 2.05 23.44 0.36
CA PHE A 164 2.45 24.81 0.61
C PHE A 164 1.22 25.60 1.00
N LEU A 165 1.34 26.40 2.05
CA LEU A 165 0.37 27.42 2.36
C LEU A 165 0.66 28.61 1.44
N ILE A 166 -0.35 29.07 0.73
CA ILE A 166 -0.23 30.17 -0.23
C ILE A 166 -1.32 31.21 0.03
N LYS A 167 -1.18 32.38 -0.59
CA LYS A 167 -2.23 33.41 -0.66
C LYS A 167 -2.32 33.98 -2.07
N ASN A 168 -3.50 34.44 -2.43
CA ASN A 168 -3.68 35.35 -3.54
C ASN A 168 -3.41 36.78 -3.06
N LYS A 169 -2.55 37.53 -3.74
CA LYS A 169 -2.22 38.93 -3.43
C LYS A 169 -3.44 39.84 -3.53
N GLU A 170 -4.41 39.48 -4.36
CA GLU A 170 -5.68 40.20 -4.51
C GLU A 170 -6.65 39.90 -3.36
N GLN A 171 -6.48 38.77 -2.66
CA GLN A 171 -7.31 38.32 -1.53
C GLN A 171 -6.43 37.94 -0.33
N PRO A 172 -5.69 38.89 0.27
CA PRO A 172 -4.60 38.58 1.21
C PRO A 172 -5.05 37.99 2.56
N LYS A 173 -6.36 38.03 2.86
CA LYS A 173 -6.93 37.44 4.08
C LYS A 173 -7.22 35.94 3.93
N GLU A 174 -7.38 35.47 2.70
CA GLU A 174 -7.66 34.07 2.41
C GLU A 174 -6.35 33.31 2.22
N LYS A 175 -6.33 32.09 2.75
CA LYS A 175 -5.19 31.19 2.65
C LYS A 175 -5.64 29.94 1.92
N ASP A 176 -4.84 29.54 0.96
CA ASP A 176 -5.09 28.33 0.19
C ASP A 176 -3.99 27.30 0.43
N LEU A 177 -4.37 26.05 0.21
CA LEU A 177 -3.49 24.90 0.21
C LEU A 177 -3.10 24.56 -1.23
N LEU A 178 -1.83 24.80 -1.57
CA LEU A 178 -1.24 24.25 -2.77
C LEU A 178 -0.71 22.84 -2.49
N SER A 179 -1.11 21.87 -3.30
CA SER A 179 -0.56 20.53 -3.33
C SER A 179 0.17 20.29 -4.65
N TRP A 180 1.44 19.92 -4.57
CA TRP A 180 2.21 19.38 -5.69
C TRP A 180 2.29 17.86 -5.55
N VAL A 181 2.01 17.11 -6.60
CA VAL A 181 1.95 15.64 -6.55
C VAL A 181 2.49 14.99 -7.82
N ASP A 182 3.31 13.94 -7.68
CA ASP A 182 3.68 13.10 -8.82
C ASP A 182 2.45 12.36 -9.35
N LEU A 183 2.38 12.20 -10.68
CA LEU A 183 1.44 11.29 -11.30
C LEU A 183 1.76 9.85 -10.87
N GLY A 184 0.73 9.04 -10.66
CA GLY A 184 0.89 7.71 -10.13
C GLY A 184 0.85 6.59 -11.17
N PRO A 185 1.19 5.35 -10.76
CA PRO A 185 1.27 4.17 -11.63
C PRO A 185 -0.04 3.71 -12.23
N ASP A 186 -1.16 4.30 -11.82
CA ASP A 186 -2.50 4.02 -12.36
C ASP A 186 -3.04 5.17 -13.21
N LYS A 187 -2.16 6.07 -13.71
CA LYS A 187 -2.57 7.12 -14.65
C LYS A 187 -2.86 6.48 -16.00
N PHE A 188 -4.12 6.12 -16.22
CA PHE A 188 -4.59 5.55 -17.48
C PHE A 188 -5.11 6.59 -18.48
N LEU A 189 -5.35 7.83 -18.04
CA LEU A 189 -5.75 8.90 -18.92
C LEU A 189 -4.57 9.42 -19.75
N SER A 190 -4.83 9.74 -21.03
CA SER A 190 -3.92 10.54 -21.84
C SER A 190 -3.75 11.94 -21.22
N ASP A 191 -2.67 12.65 -21.50
CA ASP A 191 -2.44 13.97 -20.92
C ASP A 191 -3.56 14.96 -21.28
N LYS A 192 -4.09 14.86 -22.50
CA LYS A 192 -5.24 15.66 -22.97
C LYS A 192 -6.52 15.34 -22.20
N ASP A 193 -6.81 14.07 -21.98
CA ASP A 193 -8.02 13.65 -21.28
C ASP A 193 -7.90 13.93 -19.77
N LEU A 194 -6.69 13.80 -19.20
CA LEU A 194 -6.39 14.22 -17.83
C LEU A 194 -6.62 15.72 -17.66
N GLN A 195 -6.09 16.56 -18.56
CA GLN A 195 -6.30 18.01 -18.50
C GLN A 195 -7.79 18.37 -18.61
N SER A 196 -8.54 17.65 -19.45
CA SER A 196 -10.00 17.75 -19.55
C SER A 196 -10.72 17.35 -18.26
N ALA A 197 -10.26 16.27 -17.60
CA ALA A 197 -10.79 15.82 -16.31
C ALA A 197 -10.53 16.84 -15.19
N MET A 198 -9.32 17.39 -15.11
CA MET A 198 -8.98 18.40 -14.11
C MET A 198 -9.78 19.70 -14.31
N LYS A 199 -10.03 20.10 -15.57
CA LYS A 199 -10.92 21.21 -15.89
C LYS A 199 -12.37 20.96 -15.45
N LEU A 200 -12.88 19.74 -15.66
CA LEU A 200 -14.21 19.35 -15.17
C LEU A 200 -14.26 19.49 -13.64
N LEU A 201 -13.29 18.92 -12.92
CA LEU A 201 -13.25 18.94 -11.45
C LEU A 201 -13.15 20.36 -10.88
N THR A 202 -12.33 21.22 -11.49
CA THR A 202 -12.20 22.63 -11.08
C THR A 202 -13.51 23.40 -11.27
N GLY A 203 -14.36 22.98 -12.21
CA GLY A 203 -15.68 23.57 -12.45
C GLY A 203 -16.81 22.97 -11.60
N LEU A 204 -16.56 21.96 -10.76
CA LEU A 204 -17.59 21.36 -9.93
C LEU A 204 -17.89 22.25 -8.72
N SER A 205 -19.16 22.62 -8.58
CA SER A 205 -19.71 23.25 -7.37
C SER A 205 -20.84 22.39 -6.84
N THR A 206 -20.57 21.65 -5.77
CA THR A 206 -21.52 20.72 -5.16
C THR A 206 -21.34 20.75 -3.65
N PRO A 207 -22.40 20.53 -2.85
CA PRO A 207 -22.29 20.63 -1.39
C PRO A 207 -21.40 19.55 -0.76
N TYR A 208 -21.22 18.40 -1.44
CA TYR A 208 -20.55 17.21 -0.89
C TYR A 208 -19.13 16.98 -1.43
N LEU A 209 -18.65 17.82 -2.34
CA LEU A 209 -17.26 17.79 -2.82
C LEU A 209 -16.56 19.08 -2.41
N TYR A 210 -15.35 18.98 -1.87
CA TYR A 210 -14.59 20.14 -1.49
C TYR A 210 -14.01 20.81 -2.74
N PRO A 211 -14.09 22.15 -2.88
CA PRO A 211 -13.74 22.82 -4.12
C PRO A 211 -12.25 22.68 -4.45
N LEU A 212 -11.97 22.36 -5.70
CA LEU A 212 -10.66 22.48 -6.32
C LEU A 212 -10.64 23.81 -7.09
N LEU A 213 -9.95 24.82 -6.57
CA LEU A 213 -9.95 26.17 -7.14
C LEU A 213 -9.10 26.25 -8.42
N PHE A 214 -8.04 25.47 -8.47
CA PHE A 214 -7.12 25.44 -9.59
C PHE A 214 -6.45 24.09 -9.74
N SER A 215 -6.14 23.73 -10.98
CA SER A 215 -5.35 22.58 -11.33
C SER A 215 -4.48 22.87 -12.55
N SER A 216 -3.23 22.41 -12.52
CA SER A 216 -2.36 22.33 -13.68
C SER A 216 -1.64 20.99 -13.67
N THR A 217 -1.47 20.39 -14.85
CA THR A 217 -0.82 19.08 -15.02
C THR A 217 0.38 19.23 -15.94
N SER A 218 1.46 18.54 -15.61
CA SER A 218 2.64 18.38 -16.45
C SER A 218 2.74 16.92 -16.93
N GLU A 219 3.83 16.57 -17.61
CA GLU A 219 4.10 15.19 -18.03
C GLU A 219 4.27 14.21 -16.86
N SER A 220 4.65 14.69 -15.68
CA SER A 220 5.00 13.84 -14.52
C SER A 220 4.36 14.25 -13.20
N SER A 221 3.72 15.42 -13.12
CA SER A 221 3.16 15.96 -11.88
C SER A 221 1.86 16.74 -12.08
N ALA A 222 1.20 17.05 -10.97
CA ALA A 222 0.09 17.99 -10.92
C ALA A 222 0.28 19.02 -9.80
N LEU A 223 -0.17 20.24 -10.06
CA LEU A 223 -0.26 21.35 -9.11
C LEU A 223 -1.74 21.66 -8.88
N LEU A 224 -2.16 21.64 -7.62
CA LEU A 224 -3.56 21.70 -7.20
C LEU A 224 -3.72 22.77 -6.14
N ILE A 225 -4.72 23.64 -6.23
CA ILE A 225 -4.99 24.67 -5.21
C ILE A 225 -6.44 24.50 -4.73
N ARG A 226 -6.62 24.52 -3.42
CA ARG A 226 -7.93 24.45 -2.74
C ARG A 226 -7.92 25.37 -1.50
N PRO A 227 -9.07 25.77 -0.96
CA PRO A 227 -9.08 26.56 0.26
C PRO A 227 -8.41 25.81 1.42
N PHE A 228 -7.68 26.51 2.27
CA PHE A 228 -7.07 25.90 3.45
C PHE A 228 -8.07 25.87 4.61
N SER A 229 -8.37 24.67 5.12
CA SER A 229 -9.21 24.52 6.33
C SER A 229 -8.36 24.56 7.60
N GLU A 230 -8.54 25.61 8.40
CA GLU A 230 -7.95 25.70 9.75
C GLU A 230 -8.57 24.68 10.73
N ARG A 231 -9.77 24.16 10.43
CA ARG A 231 -10.45 23.12 11.23
C ARG A 231 -9.84 21.72 11.01
N GLY A 232 -9.26 21.48 9.85
CA GLY A 232 -8.68 20.19 9.48
C GLY A 232 -9.72 19.17 9.02
N SER A 233 -9.23 17.96 8.76
CA SER A 233 -10.03 16.82 8.29
C SER A 233 -10.85 16.16 9.40
N LEU A 234 -11.80 15.32 9.01
CA LEU A 234 -12.55 14.46 9.93
C LEU A 234 -11.61 13.62 10.80
N LYS A 235 -10.46 13.18 10.26
CA LYS A 235 -9.44 12.49 11.06
C LYS A 235 -8.82 13.39 12.12
N ASP A 236 -8.54 14.65 11.79
CA ASP A 236 -8.02 15.62 12.76
C ASP A 236 -9.06 15.85 13.90
N HIS A 237 -10.35 15.86 13.56
CA HIS A 237 -11.45 15.96 14.54
C HIS A 237 -11.60 14.73 15.44
N ILE A 238 -11.44 13.52 14.90
CA ILE A 238 -11.49 12.26 15.66
C ILE A 238 -10.31 12.16 16.63
N CYS A 239 -9.10 12.46 16.15
CA CYS A 239 -7.87 12.43 16.94
C CYS A 239 -7.61 13.69 17.79
N LYS A 240 -8.47 14.71 17.70
CA LYS A 240 -8.35 15.99 18.43
C LYS A 240 -6.98 16.67 18.23
N VAL A 241 -6.49 16.68 16.99
CA VAL A 241 -5.18 17.24 16.58
C VAL A 241 -5.33 18.44 15.67
N LYS A 242 -4.26 19.22 15.49
CA LYS A 242 -4.24 20.39 14.59
C LYS A 242 -3.78 20.00 13.19
N PRO A 243 -4.38 20.54 12.11
CA PRO A 243 -4.12 20.10 10.74
C PRO A 243 -2.68 20.29 10.27
N ARG A 244 -1.99 21.34 10.76
CA ARG A 244 -0.61 21.69 10.36
C ARG A 244 0.49 20.83 11.01
N GLU A 245 0.15 19.98 11.99
CA GLU A 245 1.14 19.10 12.61
C GLU A 245 1.57 17.96 11.68
N ILE A 246 2.80 17.46 11.89
CA ILE A 246 3.39 16.36 11.12
C ILE A 246 2.50 15.11 11.22
N TYR A 247 2.21 14.48 10.08
CA TYR A 247 1.28 13.36 9.94
C TYR A 247 1.54 12.22 10.93
N LEU A 248 2.80 11.78 11.07
CA LEU A 248 3.17 10.71 12.00
C LEU A 248 2.91 11.11 13.46
N LYS A 249 3.15 12.38 13.83
CA LYS A 249 2.85 12.89 15.16
C LYS A 249 1.36 12.86 15.46
N LYS A 250 0.55 13.18 14.45
CA LYS A 250 -0.92 13.24 14.57
C LYS A 250 -1.54 11.87 14.77
N TYR A 251 -1.06 10.85 14.06
CA TYR A 251 -1.82 9.63 13.85
C TYR A 251 -1.14 8.33 14.24
N CYS A 252 0.18 8.30 14.50
CA CYS A 252 0.84 7.08 14.97
C CYS A 252 0.44 6.71 16.40
N ASN A 253 0.43 7.68 17.30
CA ASN A 253 0.04 7.49 18.69
C ASN A 253 -0.70 8.74 19.21
N PRO A 254 -1.95 8.98 18.76
CA PRO A 254 -2.69 10.16 19.14
C PRO A 254 -2.97 10.18 20.65
N LYS A 255 -2.74 11.33 21.31
CA LYS A 255 -2.98 11.49 22.76
C LYS A 255 -4.45 11.33 23.16
N LYS A 256 -5.36 11.63 22.23
CA LYS A 256 -6.81 11.49 22.37
C LYS A 256 -7.34 10.94 21.07
N SER A 257 -8.31 10.05 21.14
CA SER A 257 -9.08 9.61 19.98
C SER A 257 -10.47 9.22 20.44
N GLN A 258 -11.51 9.69 19.76
CA GLN A 258 -12.88 9.45 20.18
C GLN A 258 -13.79 9.28 18.97
N GLY A 259 -14.64 8.25 19.02
CA GLY A 259 -15.74 8.08 18.09
C GLY A 259 -16.72 9.26 18.14
N LEU A 260 -17.54 9.36 17.10
CA LEU A 260 -18.55 10.39 16.97
C LEU A 260 -19.87 9.95 17.62
N GLU A 261 -20.69 10.93 17.96
CA GLU A 261 -22.08 10.69 18.38
C GLU A 261 -22.90 10.06 17.24
N LEU A 262 -23.90 9.24 17.58
CA LEU A 262 -24.72 8.53 16.59
C LEU A 262 -25.35 9.48 15.57
N SER A 263 -25.83 10.64 16.00
CA SER A 263 -26.42 11.65 15.12
C SER A 263 -25.44 12.11 14.04
N HIS A 264 -24.18 12.34 14.41
CA HIS A 264 -23.11 12.68 13.47
C HIS A 264 -22.74 11.49 12.58
N ILE A 265 -22.66 10.27 13.12
CA ILE A 265 -22.39 9.06 12.32
C ILE A 265 -23.44 8.90 11.21
N LYS A 266 -24.73 9.03 11.55
CA LYS A 266 -25.83 8.95 10.60
C LYS A 266 -25.75 10.06 9.55
N LEU A 267 -25.64 11.31 9.99
CA LEU A 267 -25.62 12.48 9.11
C LEU A 267 -24.42 12.46 8.16
N TYR A 268 -23.21 12.27 8.69
CA TYR A 268 -21.98 12.29 7.92
C TYR A 268 -21.92 11.08 6.99
N GLY A 269 -22.29 9.89 7.47
CA GLY A 269 -22.38 8.70 6.63
C GLY A 269 -23.34 8.90 5.44
N ARG A 270 -24.51 9.48 5.68
CA ARG A 270 -25.47 9.83 4.61
C ARG A 270 -24.87 10.79 3.59
N GLN A 271 -24.26 11.89 4.04
CA GLN A 271 -23.67 12.91 3.16
C GLN A 271 -22.49 12.37 2.34
N ILE A 272 -21.64 11.54 2.95
CA ILE A 272 -20.52 10.87 2.28
C ILE A 272 -21.04 9.94 1.19
N LEU A 273 -22.07 9.13 1.47
CA LEU A 273 -22.67 8.23 0.48
C LEU A 273 -23.31 9.00 -0.69
N GLU A 274 -23.93 10.16 -0.45
CA GLU A 274 -24.42 11.03 -1.53
C GLU A 274 -23.27 11.59 -2.39
N GLY A 275 -22.16 12.00 -1.76
CA GLY A 275 -20.95 12.41 -2.49
C GLY A 275 -20.39 11.30 -3.38
N LEU A 276 -20.31 10.07 -2.86
CA LEU A 276 -19.88 8.90 -3.64
C LEU A 276 -20.87 8.59 -4.78
N LYS A 277 -22.17 8.60 -4.49
CA LYS A 277 -23.22 8.36 -5.50
C LYS A 277 -23.11 9.38 -6.64
N LEU A 278 -22.94 10.65 -6.31
CA LEU A 278 -22.80 11.74 -7.28
C LEU A 278 -21.60 11.51 -8.23
N LEU A 279 -20.47 11.07 -7.70
CA LEU A 279 -19.28 10.72 -8.50
C LEU A 279 -19.56 9.52 -9.41
N HIS A 280 -20.14 8.44 -8.87
CA HIS A 280 -20.44 7.23 -9.64
C HIS A 280 -21.48 7.46 -10.73
N ASP A 281 -22.56 8.21 -10.47
CA ASP A 281 -23.56 8.60 -11.47
C ASP A 281 -22.92 9.42 -12.60
N GLY A 282 -21.92 10.26 -12.26
CA GLY A 282 -21.11 11.01 -13.21
C GLY A 282 -20.07 10.17 -13.96
N GLY A 283 -19.84 8.91 -13.59
CA GLY A 283 -18.78 8.07 -14.14
C GLY A 283 -17.37 8.46 -13.66
N VAL A 284 -17.25 9.28 -12.61
CA VAL A 284 -15.99 9.63 -11.96
C VAL A 284 -15.70 8.57 -10.89
N PHE A 285 -14.48 8.03 -10.86
CA PHE A 285 -14.07 7.04 -9.87
C PHE A 285 -13.15 7.66 -8.83
N TYR A 286 -13.40 7.38 -7.56
CA TYR A 286 -12.69 8.01 -6.44
C TYR A 286 -11.65 7.08 -5.85
N GLY A 287 -12.04 6.00 -5.16
CA GLY A 287 -11.13 5.00 -4.59
C GLY A 287 -10.24 5.50 -3.45
N HIS A 288 -10.42 6.74 -2.98
CA HIS A 288 -9.54 7.42 -2.01
C HIS A 288 -10.26 7.87 -0.74
N LEU A 289 -11.46 7.33 -0.47
CA LEU A 289 -12.20 7.67 0.73
C LEU A 289 -11.45 7.20 1.99
N HIS A 290 -11.21 8.13 2.90
CA HIS A 290 -10.77 7.89 4.27
C HIS A 290 -10.99 9.18 5.08
N SER A 291 -10.89 9.09 6.40
CA SER A 291 -11.16 10.24 7.31
C SER A 291 -10.29 11.47 7.03
N SER A 292 -9.04 11.31 6.55
CA SER A 292 -8.20 12.46 6.16
C SER A 292 -8.60 13.15 4.85
N ASN A 293 -9.50 12.54 4.06
CA ASN A 293 -10.01 13.08 2.79
C ASN A 293 -11.47 13.54 2.91
N VAL A 294 -11.97 13.71 4.14
CA VAL A 294 -13.28 14.30 4.41
C VAL A 294 -13.08 15.55 5.25
N LEU A 295 -13.61 16.68 4.79
CA LEU A 295 -13.73 17.89 5.61
C LEU A 295 -15.15 17.97 6.17
N VAL A 296 -15.28 18.57 7.36
CA VAL A 296 -16.57 18.88 7.96
C VAL A 296 -16.65 20.38 8.15
N ASP A 297 -17.56 21.01 7.42
CA ASP A 297 -17.80 22.44 7.51
C ASP A 297 -19.26 22.68 7.85
N ASP A 298 -19.49 23.23 9.05
CA ASP A 298 -20.82 23.61 9.53
C ASP A 298 -21.84 22.47 9.41
N GLY A 299 -21.40 21.25 9.75
CA GLY A 299 -22.21 20.03 9.70
C GLY A 299 -22.30 19.37 8.32
N VAL A 300 -21.59 19.86 7.31
CA VAL A 300 -21.56 19.29 5.96
C VAL A 300 -20.23 18.59 5.68
N CYS A 301 -20.29 17.29 5.42
CA CYS A 301 -19.17 16.49 4.94
C CYS A 301 -18.87 16.76 3.47
N ARG A 302 -17.59 17.02 3.16
CA ARG A 302 -17.10 17.26 1.80
C ARG A 302 -15.93 16.34 1.49
N LEU A 303 -16.06 15.58 0.40
CA LEU A 303 -14.99 14.72 -0.11
C LEU A 303 -13.91 15.58 -0.76
N MET A 304 -12.67 15.43 -0.31
CA MET A 304 -11.50 16.07 -0.89
C MET A 304 -10.78 15.12 -1.85
N ASP A 305 -9.82 15.66 -2.60
CA ASP A 305 -8.78 14.85 -3.23
C ASP A 305 -9.38 13.88 -4.29
N VAL A 306 -10.54 14.26 -4.88
CA VAL A 306 -11.31 13.51 -5.90
C VAL A 306 -10.48 13.26 -7.16
N GLU A 307 -9.58 14.18 -7.46
CA GLU A 307 -8.61 14.11 -8.55
C GLU A 307 -7.66 12.91 -8.47
N ASN A 308 -7.45 12.34 -7.28
CA ASN A 308 -6.44 11.30 -7.07
C ASN A 308 -6.66 10.07 -7.97
N GLY A 309 -7.92 9.69 -8.23
CA GLY A 309 -8.23 8.56 -9.13
C GLY A 309 -7.72 8.82 -10.55
N MET A 310 -7.92 10.03 -11.08
CA MET A 310 -7.47 10.43 -12.42
C MET A 310 -5.97 10.68 -12.48
N LEU A 311 -5.37 11.16 -11.38
CA LEU A 311 -3.91 11.29 -11.25
C LEU A 311 -3.21 9.92 -11.13
N GLY A 312 -3.98 8.85 -10.89
CA GLY A 312 -3.47 7.49 -10.83
C GLY A 312 -2.61 7.19 -9.61
N VAL A 313 -2.71 8.03 -8.56
CA VAL A 313 -1.96 7.82 -7.33
C VAL A 313 -2.58 6.66 -6.53
N PRO A 314 -1.77 5.85 -5.82
CA PRO A 314 -2.31 4.70 -5.10
C PRO A 314 -3.14 5.10 -3.88
N SER A 315 -4.16 4.29 -3.59
CA SER A 315 -5.03 4.47 -2.42
C SER A 315 -4.38 3.96 -1.14
N MET A 316 -4.63 4.65 -0.02
CA MET A 316 -4.09 4.26 1.29
C MET A 316 -4.49 2.83 1.68
N LEU A 317 -5.70 2.40 1.30
CA LEU A 317 -6.24 1.08 1.63
C LEU A 317 -5.93 0.02 0.55
N ARG A 318 -5.18 0.35 -0.51
CA ARG A 318 -4.81 -0.61 -1.58
C ARG A 318 -4.20 -1.89 -1.04
N PRO A 319 -3.22 -1.85 -0.11
CA PRO A 319 -2.60 -3.08 0.41
C PRO A 319 -3.61 -4.01 1.11
N VAL A 320 -4.72 -3.46 1.60
CA VAL A 320 -5.80 -4.19 2.28
C VAL A 320 -6.78 -4.75 1.27
N PHE A 321 -7.38 -3.92 0.40
CA PHE A 321 -8.42 -4.40 -0.53
C PHE A 321 -7.89 -5.31 -1.64
N THR A 322 -6.61 -5.17 -2.03
CA THR A 322 -5.95 -6.12 -2.96
C THR A 322 -5.87 -7.53 -2.40
N GLN A 323 -6.13 -7.74 -1.10
CA GLN A 323 -6.20 -9.07 -0.53
C GLN A 323 -7.49 -9.83 -0.90
N PHE A 324 -8.54 -9.14 -1.37
CA PHE A 324 -9.89 -9.66 -1.52
C PHE A 324 -10.41 -9.56 -2.96
N ARG A 325 -10.56 -10.70 -3.64
CA ARG A 325 -10.95 -10.79 -5.07
C ARG A 325 -12.32 -10.21 -5.43
N LYS A 326 -13.22 -10.04 -4.45
CA LYS A 326 -14.55 -9.45 -4.67
C LYS A 326 -14.54 -7.93 -4.65
N ILE A 327 -13.48 -7.32 -4.14
CA ILE A 327 -13.29 -5.87 -4.19
C ILE A 327 -12.55 -5.59 -5.49
N ASN A 328 -13.27 -5.53 -6.60
CA ASN A 328 -12.69 -5.53 -7.96
C ASN A 328 -13.29 -4.50 -8.91
N THR A 329 -14.25 -3.71 -8.45
CA THR A 329 -14.77 -2.53 -9.15
C THR A 329 -14.44 -1.26 -8.39
N THR A 330 -14.40 -0.10 -9.06
CA THR A 330 -14.16 1.18 -8.37
C THR A 330 -15.21 1.47 -7.31
N GLU A 331 -16.48 1.15 -7.56
CA GLU A 331 -17.56 1.28 -6.56
C GLU A 331 -17.33 0.35 -5.36
N SER A 332 -16.91 -0.89 -5.57
CA SER A 332 -16.62 -1.80 -4.45
C SER A 332 -15.43 -1.32 -3.61
N ILE A 333 -14.44 -0.67 -4.22
CA ILE A 333 -13.33 -0.04 -3.48
C ILE A 333 -13.87 1.10 -2.62
N ASP A 334 -14.71 1.98 -3.18
CA ASP A 334 -15.30 3.09 -2.43
C ASP A 334 -16.21 2.62 -1.29
N VAL A 335 -16.99 1.55 -1.49
CA VAL A 335 -17.80 0.91 -0.44
C VAL A 335 -16.92 0.31 0.65
N PHE A 336 -15.82 -0.37 0.29
CA PHE A 336 -14.87 -0.89 1.27
C PHE A 336 -14.23 0.21 2.11
N CYS A 337 -13.78 1.27 1.44
CA CYS A 337 -13.24 2.47 2.08
C CYS A 337 -14.28 3.15 2.99
N PHE A 338 -15.55 3.17 2.60
CA PHE A 338 -16.65 3.65 3.43
C PHE A 338 -16.82 2.81 4.69
N GLY A 339 -16.73 1.48 4.61
CA GLY A 339 -16.77 0.61 5.78
C GLY A 339 -15.66 0.93 6.78
N HIS A 340 -14.42 1.11 6.30
CA HIS A 340 -13.29 1.55 7.13
C HIS A 340 -13.54 2.92 7.80
N LEU A 341 -14.08 3.87 7.04
CA LEU A 341 -14.40 5.21 7.55
C LEU A 341 -15.54 5.16 8.58
N LEU A 342 -16.59 4.38 8.33
CA LEU A 342 -17.70 4.19 9.27
C LEU A 342 -17.20 3.55 10.57
N TYR A 343 -16.30 2.58 10.48
CA TYR A 343 -15.64 1.99 11.65
C TYR A 343 -14.87 3.07 12.43
N GLU A 344 -14.02 3.85 11.75
CA GLU A 344 -13.23 4.91 12.40
C GLU A 344 -14.11 6.01 13.02
N MET A 345 -15.20 6.41 12.35
CA MET A 345 -16.20 7.33 12.92
C MET A 345 -16.89 6.74 14.16
N THR A 346 -17.07 5.42 14.23
CA THR A 346 -17.77 4.75 15.33
C THR A 346 -16.86 4.56 16.55
N TYR A 347 -15.66 4.04 16.34
CA TYR A 347 -14.75 3.64 17.42
C TYR A 347 -13.65 4.67 17.70
N GLY A 348 -13.50 5.67 16.85
CA GLY A 348 -12.45 6.69 16.97
C GLY A 348 -11.08 6.21 16.53
N HIS A 349 -10.96 5.02 15.94
CA HIS A 349 -9.72 4.46 15.40
C HIS A 349 -10.04 3.51 14.23
N PRO A 350 -9.11 3.29 13.28
CA PRO A 350 -9.30 2.31 12.22
C PRO A 350 -9.38 0.88 12.79
N PRO A 351 -9.96 -0.08 12.06
CA PRO A 351 -9.93 -1.48 12.47
C PRO A 351 -8.49 -2.01 12.47
N ASP A 352 -8.12 -2.82 13.47
CA ASP A 352 -6.78 -3.41 13.58
C ASP A 352 -6.48 -4.37 12.43
N SER A 353 -7.51 -5.07 11.95
CA SER A 353 -7.42 -5.95 10.79
C SER A 353 -8.79 -6.11 10.13
N VAL A 354 -8.77 -6.60 8.88
CA VAL A 354 -9.96 -6.96 8.11
C VAL A 354 -9.75 -8.40 7.61
N PRO A 355 -10.79 -9.26 7.63
CA PRO A 355 -12.20 -8.99 7.96
C PRO A 355 -12.50 -8.70 9.44
N VAL A 356 -13.61 -8.01 9.71
CA VAL A 356 -14.14 -7.68 11.04
C VAL A 356 -15.43 -8.46 11.29
N ASP A 357 -15.32 -9.59 11.99
CA ASP A 357 -16.50 -10.41 12.35
C ASP A 357 -17.00 -10.10 13.78
N GLN A 358 -16.09 -9.63 14.65
CA GLN A 358 -16.38 -9.25 16.02
C GLN A 358 -16.14 -7.76 16.19
N HIS A 359 -17.09 -7.09 16.84
CA HIS A 359 -17.06 -5.65 17.05
C HIS A 359 -16.89 -5.37 18.54
N PRO A 360 -16.11 -4.35 18.92
CA PRO A 360 -16.13 -3.85 20.29
C PRO A 360 -17.56 -3.51 20.70
N THR A 361 -17.89 -3.62 21.99
CA THR A 361 -19.25 -3.35 22.46
C THR A 361 -19.63 -1.91 22.14
N VAL A 362 -20.58 -1.74 21.22
CA VAL A 362 -21.23 -0.46 20.90
C VAL A 362 -22.74 -0.59 21.03
N PRO A 363 -23.43 0.52 21.37
CA PRO A 363 -24.88 0.50 21.57
C PRO A 363 -25.70 0.51 20.27
N TYR A 364 -25.08 0.63 19.08
CA TYR A 364 -25.80 0.95 17.83
C TYR A 364 -25.89 -0.23 16.86
N ALA A 365 -26.91 -1.08 17.02
CA ALA A 365 -27.12 -2.27 16.17
C ALA A 365 -27.19 -1.96 14.66
N ALA A 366 -27.79 -0.82 14.27
CA ALA A 366 -27.86 -0.40 12.87
C ALA A 366 -26.47 -0.11 12.25
N VAL A 367 -25.55 0.45 13.03
CA VAL A 367 -24.15 0.69 12.60
C VAL A 367 -23.43 -0.63 12.39
N VAL A 368 -23.55 -1.55 13.35
CA VAL A 368 -22.95 -2.88 13.28
C VAL A 368 -23.47 -3.66 12.07
N SER A 369 -24.76 -3.58 11.76
CA SER A 369 -25.34 -4.23 10.58
C SER A 369 -24.71 -3.75 9.27
N VAL A 370 -24.47 -2.44 9.13
CA VAL A 370 -23.80 -1.87 7.94
C VAL A 370 -22.32 -2.25 7.91
N LEU A 371 -21.63 -2.24 9.04
CA LEU A 371 -20.24 -2.69 9.12
C LEU A 371 -20.10 -4.17 8.73
N GLN A 372 -21.00 -5.03 9.20
CA GLN A 372 -21.02 -6.45 8.87
C GLN A 372 -21.27 -6.69 7.38
N SER A 373 -22.12 -5.90 6.72
CA SER A 373 -22.38 -6.05 5.28
C SER A 373 -21.21 -5.62 4.38
N ILE A 374 -20.20 -4.93 4.94
CA ILE A 374 -19.03 -4.42 4.20
C ILE A 374 -17.73 -5.12 4.62
N LEU A 375 -17.44 -5.18 5.92
CA LEU A 375 -16.15 -5.59 6.47
C LEU A 375 -16.10 -7.04 6.98
N SER A 376 -17.23 -7.76 7.02
CA SER A 376 -17.22 -9.16 7.47
C SER A 376 -16.50 -10.09 6.49
N LYS A 377 -16.13 -11.28 6.98
CA LYS A 377 -15.53 -12.32 6.16
C LYS A 377 -16.44 -12.76 5.03
N GLU A 378 -17.75 -12.74 5.24
CA GLU A 378 -18.76 -13.07 4.25
C GLU A 378 -18.83 -11.98 3.16
N ALA A 379 -18.92 -10.71 3.56
CA ALA A 379 -18.95 -9.58 2.62
C ALA A 379 -17.71 -9.56 1.71
N CYS A 380 -16.52 -9.76 2.29
CA CYS A 380 -15.26 -9.83 1.53
C CYS A 380 -15.16 -11.04 0.57
N LYS A 381 -16.02 -12.06 0.71
CA LYS A 381 -16.04 -13.27 -0.13
C LYS A 381 -17.18 -13.31 -1.14
N SER A 382 -18.33 -12.77 -0.78
CA SER A 382 -19.56 -12.85 -1.57
C SER A 382 -19.83 -11.57 -2.34
N GLY A 383 -19.30 -10.44 -1.88
CA GLY A 383 -19.51 -9.11 -2.45
C GLY A 383 -20.12 -8.17 -1.42
N MET A 384 -20.03 -6.87 -1.69
CA MET A 384 -20.56 -5.81 -0.83
C MET A 384 -21.76 -5.15 -1.52
N PRO A 385 -22.66 -4.50 -0.77
CA PRO A 385 -23.76 -3.69 -1.33
C PRO A 385 -23.24 -2.56 -2.24
N ARG A 386 -24.10 -2.03 -3.10
CA ARG A 386 -23.81 -0.79 -3.84
C ARG A 386 -23.98 0.43 -2.96
N VAL A 387 -23.44 1.57 -3.40
CA VAL A 387 -23.62 2.85 -2.68
C VAL A 387 -25.11 3.19 -2.54
N ALA A 388 -25.90 2.96 -3.59
CA ALA A 388 -27.33 3.18 -3.57
C ALA A 388 -28.07 2.29 -2.56
N ASP A 389 -27.62 1.05 -2.35
CA ASP A 389 -28.22 0.13 -1.38
C ASP A 389 -27.91 0.59 0.05
N LEU A 390 -26.68 1.04 0.30
CA LEU A 390 -26.27 1.56 1.62
C LEU A 390 -27.11 2.76 2.04
N ILE A 391 -27.40 3.66 1.11
CA ILE A 391 -28.28 4.83 1.34
C ILE A 391 -29.65 4.43 1.88
N GLN A 392 -30.19 3.29 1.43
CA GLN A 392 -31.51 2.80 1.81
C GLN A 392 -31.51 2.00 3.12
N THR A 393 -30.35 1.78 3.74
CA THR A 393 -30.28 1.04 5.01
C THR A 393 -30.95 1.83 6.14
N PRO A 394 -31.48 1.16 7.19
CA PRO A 394 -32.12 1.83 8.33
C PRO A 394 -31.21 2.81 9.10
N LEU A 395 -29.90 2.75 8.86
CA LEU A 395 -28.96 3.69 9.46
C LEU A 395 -29.01 5.08 8.81
N PHE A 396 -29.37 5.15 7.52
CA PHE A 396 -29.24 6.36 6.70
C PHE A 396 -30.55 6.81 6.06
N SER A 397 -31.52 5.91 5.84
CA SER A 397 -32.74 6.23 5.09
C SER A 397 -33.63 7.29 5.76
N ASP A 398 -33.54 7.45 7.09
CA ASP A 398 -34.27 8.45 7.87
C ASP A 398 -33.64 9.85 7.85
N ILE A 399 -32.43 9.99 7.29
CA ILE A 399 -31.71 11.27 7.25
C ILE A 399 -32.16 12.10 6.04
N GLN A 400 -32.89 13.18 6.33
CA GLN A 400 -33.28 14.18 5.35
C GLN A 400 -32.13 15.18 5.11
N LEU A 401 -31.75 15.35 3.86
CA LEU A 401 -30.69 16.27 3.44
C LEU A 401 -31.31 17.48 2.74
N GLN A 402 -30.84 18.68 3.07
CA GLN A 402 -31.39 19.93 2.52
C GLN A 402 -31.13 20.12 1.01
N HIS A 403 -30.18 19.39 0.41
CA HIS A 403 -29.67 19.64 -0.94
C HIS A 403 -29.56 18.37 -1.82
N SER A 404 -30.26 17.27 -1.50
CA SER A 404 -30.09 16.01 -2.26
C SER A 404 -30.85 15.98 -3.59
N GLU A 405 -31.90 16.77 -3.74
CA GLU A 405 -32.72 16.72 -4.95
C GLU A 405 -32.05 17.47 -6.10
N LYS A 406 -31.62 16.73 -7.15
CA LYS A 406 -31.13 17.20 -8.47
C LYS A 406 -29.62 17.45 -8.63
N LEU A 407 -28.74 16.90 -7.78
CA LEU A 407 -27.29 16.96 -8.04
C LEU A 407 -26.89 15.99 -9.17
N GLN A 408 -26.21 16.49 -10.20
CA GLN A 408 -25.65 15.68 -11.30
C GLN A 408 -24.31 16.26 -11.77
N ILE A 409 -23.34 15.40 -12.04
CA ILE A 409 -22.10 15.77 -12.72
C ILE A 409 -22.28 15.58 -14.22
N LYS A 410 -22.27 16.67 -14.98
CA LYS A 410 -22.35 16.63 -16.44
C LYS A 410 -20.96 16.44 -17.05
N VAL A 411 -20.66 15.21 -17.46
CA VAL A 411 -19.39 14.87 -18.13
C VAL A 411 -19.55 14.94 -19.65
N PRO A 412 -18.70 15.67 -20.38
CA PRO A 412 -18.68 15.66 -21.85
C PRO A 412 -18.52 14.25 -22.41
N SER A 413 -19.20 13.91 -23.50
CA SER A 413 -19.25 12.55 -24.07
C SER A 413 -17.87 11.93 -24.28
N ARG A 414 -16.96 12.67 -24.93
CA ARG A 414 -15.57 12.24 -25.14
C ARG A 414 -14.83 11.93 -23.83
N LEU A 415 -14.98 12.79 -22.83
CA LEU A 415 -14.34 12.59 -21.53
C LEU A 415 -14.97 11.40 -20.79
N LYS A 416 -16.29 11.21 -20.92
CA LYS A 416 -17.01 10.08 -20.33
C LYS A 416 -16.48 8.74 -20.85
N GLU A 417 -16.20 8.64 -22.15
CA GLU A 417 -15.57 7.46 -22.75
C GLU A 417 -14.13 7.26 -22.24
N ALA A 418 -13.32 8.32 -22.17
CA ALA A 418 -11.96 8.24 -21.64
C ALA A 418 -11.93 7.78 -20.17
N LEU A 419 -12.82 8.32 -19.33
CA LEU A 419 -12.96 7.92 -17.92
C LEU A 419 -13.41 6.46 -17.79
N LYS A 420 -14.32 6.01 -18.66
CA LYS A 420 -14.75 4.61 -18.69
C LYS A 420 -13.58 3.67 -19.00
N THR A 421 -12.79 3.97 -20.04
CA THR A 421 -11.61 3.18 -20.41
C THR A 421 -10.55 3.17 -19.30
N ALA A 422 -10.32 4.33 -18.67
CA ALA A 422 -9.39 4.43 -17.53
C ALA A 422 -9.87 3.60 -16.33
N LYS A 423 -11.17 3.65 -16.01
CA LYS A 423 -11.79 2.83 -14.96
C LYS A 423 -11.60 1.33 -15.24
N GLU A 424 -11.91 0.87 -16.46
CA GLU A 424 -11.76 -0.54 -16.85
C GLU A 424 -10.29 -0.99 -16.76
N SER A 425 -9.35 -0.11 -17.11
CA SER A 425 -7.90 -0.38 -17.01
C SER A 425 -7.46 -0.53 -15.55
N LEU A 426 -7.96 0.31 -14.65
CA LEU A 426 -7.70 0.22 -13.22
C LEU A 426 -8.26 -1.07 -12.62
N GLU A 427 -9.50 -1.42 -12.93
CA GLU A 427 -10.15 -2.65 -12.46
C GLU A 427 -9.41 -3.90 -12.98
N LYS A 428 -8.98 -3.90 -14.25
CA LYS A 428 -8.17 -4.98 -14.82
C LYS A 428 -6.83 -5.14 -14.12
N LYS A 429 -6.12 -4.03 -13.85
CA LYS A 429 -4.84 -4.06 -13.13
C LYS A 429 -5.01 -4.61 -11.71
N LEU A 430 -6.04 -4.18 -11.00
CA LEU A 430 -6.38 -4.69 -9.67
C LEU A 430 -6.63 -6.20 -9.67
N GLN A 431 -7.38 -6.71 -10.64
CA GLN A 431 -7.66 -8.14 -10.76
C GLN A 431 -6.37 -8.95 -11.01
N GLU A 432 -5.43 -8.44 -11.80
CA GLU A 432 -4.13 -9.08 -12.01
C GLU A 432 -3.28 -9.09 -10.74
N GLU A 433 -3.22 -7.95 -10.01
CA GLU A 433 -2.55 -7.87 -8.71
C GLU A 433 -3.12 -8.89 -7.71
N GLN A 434 -4.46 -8.98 -7.62
CA GLN A 434 -5.16 -9.95 -6.78
C GLN A 434 -4.88 -11.39 -7.20
N ARG A 435 -4.74 -11.65 -8.50
CA ARG A 435 -4.39 -12.98 -9.03
C ARG A 435 -2.99 -13.39 -8.57
N VAL A 436 -2.00 -12.51 -8.72
CA VAL A 436 -0.62 -12.73 -8.29
C VAL A 436 -0.55 -12.97 -6.78
N LEU A 437 -1.20 -12.11 -5.97
CA LEU A 437 -1.24 -12.26 -4.51
C LEU A 437 -1.88 -13.58 -4.06
N TYR A 438 -2.94 -14.01 -4.74
CA TYR A 438 -3.60 -15.28 -4.44
C TYR A 438 -2.73 -16.49 -4.80
N GLN A 439 -2.09 -16.46 -5.97
CA GLN A 439 -1.17 -17.52 -6.39
C GLN A 439 0.00 -17.65 -5.41
N HIS A 440 0.59 -16.53 -5.01
CA HIS A 440 1.64 -16.50 -3.98
C HIS A 440 1.14 -17.11 -2.67
N ARG A 441 0.01 -16.64 -2.12
CA ARG A 441 -0.55 -17.19 -0.86
C ARG A 441 -0.82 -18.69 -0.93
N ARG A 442 -1.28 -19.21 -2.07
CA ARG A 442 -1.45 -20.66 -2.28
C ARG A 442 -0.13 -21.40 -2.27
N LEU A 443 0.90 -20.88 -2.95
CA LEU A 443 2.23 -21.48 -2.98
C LEU A 443 2.88 -21.47 -1.59
N THR A 444 2.82 -20.35 -0.86
CA THR A 444 3.35 -20.25 0.51
C THR A 444 2.68 -21.23 1.45
N ARG A 445 1.34 -21.40 1.38
CA ARG A 445 0.61 -22.39 2.18
C ARG A 445 0.95 -23.82 1.80
N ALA A 446 1.13 -24.10 0.51
CA ALA A 446 1.55 -25.42 0.05
C ALA A 446 2.98 -25.75 0.53
N GLN A 447 3.90 -24.78 0.46
CA GLN A 447 5.27 -24.91 0.96
C GLN A 447 5.31 -25.11 2.48
N SER A 448 4.52 -24.35 3.25
CA SER A 448 4.46 -24.53 4.71
C SER A 448 3.87 -25.89 5.10
N HIS A 449 2.82 -26.34 4.42
CA HIS A 449 2.26 -27.68 4.62
C HIS A 449 3.26 -28.78 4.27
N HIS A 450 3.96 -28.64 3.12
CA HIS A 450 5.00 -29.56 2.67
C HIS A 450 6.22 -29.60 3.61
N GLY A 451 6.56 -28.47 4.23
CA GLY A 451 7.64 -28.31 5.20
C GLY A 451 7.25 -28.62 6.65
N SER A 452 5.98 -28.95 6.92
CA SER A 452 5.50 -29.27 8.27
C SER A 452 6.14 -30.56 8.80
N GLU A 453 6.38 -30.62 10.12
CA GLU A 453 6.95 -31.81 10.77
C GLU A 453 6.05 -33.04 10.61
N GLU A 454 4.73 -32.87 10.54
CA GLU A 454 3.77 -33.95 10.30
C GLU A 454 3.90 -34.54 8.90
N GLU A 455 4.01 -33.70 7.87
CA GLU A 455 4.20 -34.16 6.49
C GLU A 455 5.60 -34.76 6.29
N LYS A 456 6.64 -34.21 6.92
CA LYS A 456 7.99 -34.82 6.95
C LYS A 456 7.97 -36.19 7.62
N LYS A 457 7.28 -36.34 8.75
CA LYS A 457 7.10 -37.63 9.44
C LYS A 457 6.32 -38.62 8.57
N ARG A 458 5.22 -38.18 7.93
CA ARG A 458 4.42 -38.99 7.01
C ARG A 458 5.26 -39.52 5.85
N ARG A 459 6.13 -38.70 5.25
CA ARG A 459 7.04 -39.12 4.19
C ARG A 459 8.11 -40.09 4.66
N LYS A 460 8.70 -39.87 5.84
CA LYS A 460 9.63 -40.84 6.43
C LYS A 460 8.95 -42.21 6.63
N ILE A 461 7.69 -42.23 7.04
CA ILE A 461 6.91 -43.46 7.19
C ILE A 461 6.62 -44.12 5.83
N LEU A 462 6.16 -43.36 4.84
CA LEU A 462 5.91 -43.85 3.48
C LEU A 462 7.18 -44.37 2.79
N ALA A 463 8.30 -43.67 2.95
CA ALA A 463 9.61 -44.11 2.44
C ALA A 463 10.05 -45.43 3.10
N ARG A 464 9.87 -45.57 4.42
CA ARG A 464 10.14 -46.83 5.15
C ARG A 464 9.23 -47.98 4.70
N LYS A 465 7.94 -47.70 4.44
CA LYS A 465 7.01 -48.72 3.90
C LYS A 465 7.40 -49.15 2.48
N LYS A 466 7.76 -48.20 1.62
CA LYS A 466 8.20 -48.48 0.24
C LYS A 466 9.53 -49.25 0.22
N SER A 467 10.47 -48.91 1.11
CA SER A 467 11.72 -49.66 1.28
C SER A 467 11.44 -51.10 1.74
N ARG A 468 10.56 -51.32 2.72
CA ARG A 468 10.19 -52.67 3.16
C ARG A 468 9.54 -53.47 2.04
N GLN A 469 8.65 -52.86 1.26
CA GLN A 469 7.98 -53.51 0.13
C GLN A 469 8.97 -53.92 -0.97
N SER A 470 9.96 -53.06 -1.28
CA SER A 470 11.05 -53.43 -2.20
C SER A 470 12.02 -54.49 -1.66
N THR A 471 12.10 -54.67 -0.33
CA THR A 471 12.88 -55.76 0.27
C THR A 471 12.15 -57.10 0.14
N TYR A 472 10.83 -57.12 0.31
CA TYR A 472 10.01 -58.32 0.09
C TYR A 472 9.93 -58.73 -1.39
N GLU A 473 9.81 -57.76 -2.32
CA GLU A 473 9.85 -58.05 -3.77
C GLU A 473 11.21 -58.60 -4.21
N ASN A 474 12.32 -58.11 -3.63
CA ASN A 474 13.65 -58.68 -3.87
C ASN A 474 13.86 -60.06 -3.23
N GLU A 475 13.19 -60.39 -2.11
CA GLU A 475 13.24 -61.73 -1.51
C GLU A 475 12.41 -62.75 -2.31
N GLU A 476 11.28 -62.34 -2.90
CA GLU A 476 10.52 -63.18 -3.83
C GLU A 476 11.31 -63.45 -5.12
N ASP A 477 11.99 -62.47 -5.70
CA ASP A 477 12.85 -62.65 -6.89
C ASP A 477 14.08 -63.55 -6.62
N VAL A 478 14.60 -63.56 -5.39
CA VAL A 478 15.69 -64.48 -5.00
C VAL A 478 15.17 -65.91 -4.78
N SER A 479 13.92 -66.08 -4.32
CA SER A 479 13.30 -67.40 -4.13
C SER A 479 12.94 -68.10 -5.45
N VAL A 480 12.64 -67.34 -6.52
CA VAL A 480 12.35 -67.88 -7.86
C VAL A 480 13.62 -68.29 -8.61
N ARG A 481 14.80 -67.77 -8.22
CA ARG A 481 16.08 -68.05 -8.90
C ARG A 481 16.81 -69.31 -8.46
N ASN A 482 16.32 -70.03 -7.45
CA ASN A 482 16.98 -71.26 -6.95
C ASN A 482 16.50 -72.56 -7.61
N ASN A 483 15.66 -72.49 -8.65
CA ASN A 483 15.20 -73.67 -9.38
C ASN A 483 15.41 -73.46 -10.89
N ASN A 484 16.67 -73.52 -11.33
CA ASN A 484 17.08 -74.03 -12.65
C ASN A 484 18.59 -73.90 -12.81
N ASN A 485 19.30 -74.95 -12.41
CA ASN A 485 20.68 -75.19 -12.80
C ASN A 485 20.67 -76.04 -14.08
N SER A 486 21.11 -75.48 -15.22
CA SER A 486 21.77 -76.20 -16.33
C SER A 486 22.13 -75.24 -17.47
N GLY A 487 23.43 -75.13 -17.78
CA GLY A 487 23.88 -75.07 -19.18
C GLY A 487 24.40 -73.74 -19.74
N SER A 488 25.67 -73.44 -19.43
CA SER A 488 26.73 -73.05 -20.38
C SER A 488 26.67 -71.75 -21.20
N GLY A 489 27.74 -70.94 -21.09
CA GLY A 489 28.21 -70.11 -22.22
C GLY A 489 28.92 -68.80 -21.88
N ALA A 490 30.16 -68.89 -21.40
CA ALA A 490 31.31 -67.96 -21.59
C ALA A 490 31.11 -66.43 -21.74
N SER A 491 31.73 -65.64 -20.84
CA SER A 491 32.94 -64.81 -21.08
C SER A 491 32.98 -63.57 -20.17
N SER A 492 34.10 -63.37 -19.45
CA SER A 492 34.39 -62.23 -18.58
C SER A 492 35.25 -61.15 -19.30
N PRO A 493 35.84 -60.14 -18.63
CA PRO A 493 35.40 -58.73 -18.48
C PRO A 493 36.42 -57.78 -19.21
N PRO A 494 36.60 -56.42 -19.03
CA PRO A 494 36.53 -55.63 -17.78
C PRO A 494 36.16 -54.12 -17.84
N THR A 495 36.00 -53.56 -16.63
CA THR A 495 36.37 -52.20 -16.13
C THR A 495 35.74 -50.91 -16.68
N CYS A 496 35.39 -50.04 -15.71
CA CYS A 496 35.02 -48.62 -15.82
C CYS A 496 35.99 -47.78 -16.65
N PRO A 497 35.59 -46.56 -17.06
CA PRO A 497 36.13 -45.40 -16.34
C PRO A 497 35.21 -44.16 -16.24
N SER A 498 35.76 -43.22 -15.47
CA SER A 498 35.27 -41.95 -14.94
C SER A 498 35.05 -40.81 -15.95
N SER A 499 34.40 -39.76 -15.43
CA SER A 499 34.09 -38.41 -15.96
C SER A 499 35.21 -37.62 -16.66
N PRO A 500 34.86 -36.63 -17.51
CA PRO A 500 35.78 -35.56 -17.91
C PRO A 500 35.40 -34.15 -17.40
N THR A 501 36.45 -33.41 -17.01
CA THR A 501 36.60 -31.99 -16.67
C THR A 501 36.56 -31.10 -17.94
N PRO A 502 36.20 -29.80 -17.88
CA PRO A 502 36.23 -28.90 -19.05
C PRO A 502 37.61 -28.27 -19.30
N PRO A 503 37.97 -27.88 -20.53
CA PRO A 503 39.25 -27.27 -20.83
C PRO A 503 39.21 -25.73 -20.77
N SER A 504 40.32 -25.17 -20.30
CA SER A 504 40.73 -23.77 -20.44
C SER A 504 41.56 -23.60 -21.72
N THR A 505 41.36 -22.50 -22.46
CA THR A 505 42.43 -21.90 -23.29
C THR A 505 42.21 -20.40 -23.48
N THR A 506 43.34 -19.72 -23.40
CA THR A 506 43.68 -18.30 -23.44
C THR A 506 43.51 -17.63 -24.81
N GLU A 507 43.35 -16.30 -24.71
CA GLU A 507 43.59 -15.18 -25.63
C GLU A 507 44.30 -15.42 -26.99
N HIS A 508 43.80 -14.76 -28.03
CA HIS A 508 44.56 -13.82 -28.88
C HIS A 508 43.63 -13.03 -29.85
N ALA A 509 43.71 -11.70 -29.81
CA ALA A 509 43.42 -10.77 -30.91
C ALA A 509 44.61 -10.80 -31.92
N PRO A 510 44.60 -10.19 -33.15
CA PRO A 510 43.82 -9.03 -33.61
C PRO A 510 43.29 -9.04 -35.08
N PHE A 511 42.32 -8.17 -35.38
CA PHE A 511 42.35 -7.06 -36.36
C PHE A 511 40.99 -6.37 -36.42
#